data_AF-A0A067F1W7-F1
#
_entry.id   AF-A0A067F1W7-F1
#
_cell.length_a   1.000
_cell.length_b   1.000
_cell.length_c   1.000
_cell.angle_alpha   90.00
_cell.angle_beta   90.00
_cell.angle_gamma   90.00
#
_symmetry.space_group_name_H-M   'P 1'
#
loop_
_entity.id
_entity.type
_entity.pdbx_description
1 polymer ?
#
loop_
_entity_poly.entity_id
_entity_poly.type
_entity_poly.pdbx_seq_one_letter_code
_entity_poly.pdbx_strand_id
1 'polypeptide(L)'
;MKELSEGYNIVGLSQGNLIGRGVVEFCEGGPPVKNFVSLGGPHAGTASVPLCGSGIFCIIANNLIKAEVYSDYVQDHLAPSGYLKFPNDIPKYLEKCKFLPKLNNELPDKRNSTYKECFSSLQNLVLIMFKDDKVLIPKETAWFGYYPDGAFSPVLPPQKL
;
A
#
# COMPACT_ATOMS: atom_id res chain seq x y z
N MET A 1 -6.96 21.06 15.05
CA MET A 1 -5.89 22.03 14.74
C MET A 1 -6.52 23.23 14.06
N LYS A 2 -6.32 24.44 14.59
CA LYS A 2 -6.96 25.65 14.03
C LYS A 2 -6.31 26.06 12.71
N GLU A 3 -5.01 25.78 12.59
CA GLU A 3 -4.12 26.10 11.48
C GLU A 3 -4.49 25.37 10.17
N LEU A 4 -5.10 24.20 10.28
CA LEU A 4 -5.54 23.38 9.15
C LEU A 4 -7.06 23.35 9.00
N SER A 5 -7.78 24.26 9.67
CA SER A 5 -9.26 24.29 9.68
C SER A 5 -9.85 24.46 8.28
N GLU A 6 -9.13 25.15 7.38
CA GLU A 6 -9.51 25.27 5.98
C GLU A 6 -9.07 24.09 5.11
N GLY A 7 -8.46 23.05 5.69
CA GLY A 7 -7.95 21.86 5.02
C GLY A 7 -6.54 22.00 4.45
N TYR A 8 -5.99 20.88 3.98
CA TYR A 8 -4.61 20.78 3.46
C TYR A 8 -4.49 19.77 2.32
N ASN A 9 -3.33 19.75 1.67
CA ASN A 9 -3.00 18.80 0.61
C ASN A 9 -1.91 17.83 1.10
N ILE A 10 -1.90 16.63 0.52
CA ILE A 10 -0.86 15.63 0.75
C ILE A 10 -0.15 15.35 -0.57
N VAL A 11 1.18 15.34 -0.53
CA VAL A 11 2.03 14.79 -1.59
C VAL A 11 2.81 13.62 -1.02
N GLY A 12 2.52 12.42 -1.49
CA GLY A 12 3.19 11.19 -1.09
C GLY A 12 4.20 10.74 -2.14
N LEU A 13 5.32 10.18 -1.69
CA LEU A 13 6.34 9.56 -2.55
C LEU A 13 6.59 8.12 -2.07
N SER A 14 6.63 7.17 -3.00
CA SER A 14 6.94 5.76 -2.68
C SER A 14 6.04 5.23 -1.54
N GLN A 15 6.59 4.60 -0.51
CA GLN A 15 5.82 4.13 0.66
C GLN A 15 5.04 5.22 1.38
N GLY A 16 5.47 6.48 1.29
CA GLY A 16 4.79 7.62 1.92
C GLY A 16 3.37 7.82 1.42
N ASN A 17 3.04 7.28 0.24
CA ASN A 17 1.68 7.27 -0.29
C ASN A 17 0.71 6.48 0.57
N LEU A 18 1.14 5.34 1.14
CA LEU A 18 0.28 4.54 1.99
C LEU A 18 0.09 5.18 3.37
N ILE A 19 1.11 5.88 3.87
CA ILE A 19 0.99 6.68 5.09
C ILE A 19 0.01 7.82 4.85
N GLY A 20 0.16 8.56 3.74
CA GLY A 20 -0.75 9.63 3.35
C GLY A 20 -2.19 9.15 3.19
N ARG A 21 -2.41 8.01 2.53
CA ARG A 21 -3.73 7.36 2.45
C ARG A 21 -4.25 6.96 3.83
N GLY A 22 -3.40 6.42 4.70
CA GLY A 22 -3.74 6.12 6.08
C GLY A 22 -4.22 7.35 6.84
N VAL A 23 -3.60 8.53 6.64
CA VAL A 23 -4.10 9.79 7.21
C VAL A 23 -5.48 10.15 6.65
N VAL A 24 -5.69 10.01 5.34
CA VAL A 24 -6.99 10.27 4.71
C VAL A 24 -8.07 9.34 5.25
N GLU A 25 -7.79 8.03 5.31
CA GLU A 25 -8.81 7.00 5.56
C GLU A 25 -9.03 6.72 7.05
N PHE A 26 -7.99 6.79 7.90
CA PHE A 26 -8.10 6.38 9.30
C PHE A 26 -8.37 7.55 10.26
N CYS A 27 -8.03 8.80 9.91
CA CYS A 27 -8.15 9.94 10.81
C CYS A 27 -9.52 10.64 10.70
N GLU A 28 -10.56 9.95 11.15
CA GLU A 28 -11.91 10.51 11.25
C GLU A 28 -11.94 11.76 12.16
N GLY A 29 -12.67 12.80 11.73
CA GLY A 29 -12.75 14.07 12.47
C GLY A 29 -11.48 14.94 12.41
N GLY A 30 -10.45 14.51 11.67
CA GLY A 30 -9.27 15.32 11.37
C GLY A 30 -9.58 16.51 10.46
N PRO A 31 -8.65 17.47 10.31
CA PRO A 31 -8.78 18.52 9.30
C PRO A 31 -8.91 17.93 7.89
N PRO A 32 -9.70 18.52 6.99
CA PRO A 32 -10.02 17.90 5.72
C PRO A 32 -8.80 17.86 4.79
N VAL A 33 -8.51 16.70 4.22
CA VAL A 33 -7.57 16.56 3.11
C VAL A 33 -8.31 16.92 1.83
N LYS A 34 -7.86 17.96 1.12
CA LYS A 34 -8.48 18.39 -0.14
C LYS A 34 -7.96 17.59 -1.31
N ASN A 35 -6.64 17.56 -1.49
CA ASN A 35 -6.00 16.92 -2.63
C ASN A 35 -4.94 15.95 -2.16
N PHE A 36 -4.91 14.76 -2.77
CA PHE A 36 -3.87 13.77 -2.55
C PHE A 36 -3.12 13.49 -3.87
N VAL A 37 -1.85 13.85 -3.91
CA VAL A 37 -0.95 13.60 -5.04
C VAL A 37 -0.02 12.45 -4.68
N SER A 38 -0.14 11.36 -5.42
CA SER A 38 0.62 10.14 -5.20
C SER A 38 1.68 9.93 -6.26
N LEU A 39 2.96 10.04 -5.87
CA LEU A 39 4.11 9.80 -6.73
C LEU A 39 4.63 8.37 -6.50
N GLY A 40 4.30 7.44 -7.41
CA GLY A 40 4.74 6.04 -7.33
C GLY A 40 4.29 5.34 -6.04
N GLY A 41 2.99 5.30 -5.77
CA GLY A 41 2.46 4.69 -4.55
C GLY A 41 2.23 3.18 -4.66
N PRO A 42 2.66 2.33 -3.71
CA PRO A 42 2.34 0.90 -3.71
C PRO A 42 0.90 0.61 -3.25
N HIS A 43 -0.11 1.24 -3.87
CA HIS A 43 -1.49 1.26 -3.37
C HIS A 43 -2.16 -0.10 -3.29
N ALA A 44 -1.82 -1.02 -4.20
CA ALA A 44 -2.25 -2.42 -4.17
C ALA A 44 -1.20 -3.36 -3.54
N GLY A 45 -0.14 -2.80 -2.95
CA GLY A 45 1.01 -3.53 -2.41
C GLY A 45 2.12 -3.74 -3.43
N THR A 46 3.16 -4.46 -3.01
CA THR A 46 4.28 -4.90 -3.86
C THR A 46 4.50 -6.40 -3.72
N ALA A 47 4.70 -7.08 -4.85
CA ALA A 47 4.93 -8.51 -4.98
C ALA A 47 6.41 -8.91 -4.83
N SER A 48 7.28 -7.93 -4.58
CA SER A 48 8.70 -8.14 -4.32
C SER A 48 9.17 -7.29 -3.16
N VAL A 49 10.11 -7.82 -2.39
CA VAL A 49 10.80 -7.10 -1.32
C VAL A 49 11.54 -5.90 -1.92
N PRO A 50 11.13 -4.66 -1.62
CA PRO A 50 11.90 -3.50 -2.03
C PRO A 50 13.23 -3.51 -1.25
N LEU A 51 14.33 -3.12 -1.90
CA LEU A 51 15.69 -2.92 -1.34
C LEU A 51 16.75 -4.00 -1.58
N CYS A 52 16.59 -4.91 -2.55
CA CYS A 52 17.70 -5.77 -2.94
C CYS A 52 18.57 -5.27 -4.09
N GLY A 53 19.53 -4.40 -3.75
CA GLY A 53 20.79 -4.31 -4.48
C GLY A 53 21.65 -5.57 -4.29
N SER A 54 22.92 -5.54 -4.69
CA SER A 54 23.82 -6.70 -4.76
C SER A 54 24.67 -6.97 -3.49
N GLY A 55 24.14 -6.71 -2.29
CA GLY A 55 24.87 -6.89 -1.02
C GLY A 55 24.55 -8.19 -0.27
N ILE A 56 25.51 -8.73 0.49
CA ILE A 56 25.38 -10.00 1.28
C ILE A 56 24.21 -9.94 2.28
N PHE A 57 24.00 -8.80 2.94
CA PHE A 57 22.85 -8.58 3.83
C PHE A 57 21.51 -8.72 3.12
N CYS A 58 21.49 -8.49 1.81
CA CYS A 58 20.26 -8.53 1.06
C CYS A 58 19.87 -9.93 0.57
N ILE A 59 20.86 -10.80 0.33
CA ILE A 59 20.60 -12.22 0.05
C ILE A 59 20.01 -12.90 1.30
N ILE A 60 20.54 -12.59 2.48
CA ILE A 60 20.04 -13.09 3.77
C ILE A 60 18.63 -12.54 4.06
N ALA A 61 18.42 -11.23 3.86
CA ALA A 61 17.12 -10.61 3.99
C ALA A 61 16.09 -11.21 3.02
N ASN A 62 16.44 -11.49 1.76
CA ASN A 62 15.50 -12.09 0.79
C ASN A 62 14.99 -13.48 1.20
N ASN A 63 15.86 -14.31 1.78
CA ASN A 63 15.49 -15.66 2.21
C ASN A 63 14.70 -15.66 3.53
N LEU A 64 15.05 -14.81 4.48
CA LEU A 64 14.30 -14.64 5.74
C LEU A 64 12.95 -13.94 5.53
N ILE A 65 12.91 -12.90 4.70
CA ILE A 65 11.69 -12.11 4.44
C ILE A 65 10.63 -12.96 3.73
N LYS A 66 10.99 -13.85 2.78
CA LYS A 66 9.97 -14.71 2.15
C LYS A 66 9.31 -15.69 3.13
N ALA A 67 10.06 -16.24 4.08
CA ALA A 67 9.51 -17.19 5.04
C ALA A 67 8.70 -16.48 6.16
N GLU A 68 9.18 -15.33 6.63
CA GLU A 68 8.75 -14.70 7.87
C GLU A 68 8.18 -13.28 7.73
N VAL A 69 7.96 -12.75 6.50
CA VAL A 69 7.42 -11.37 6.31
C VAL A 69 6.15 -11.13 7.12
N TYR A 70 5.34 -12.16 7.29
CA TYR A 70 4.04 -12.12 7.96
C TYR A 70 4.11 -12.59 9.42
N SER A 71 5.31 -12.78 9.98
CA SER A 71 5.48 -12.97 11.41
C SER A 71 5.14 -11.68 12.17
N ASP A 72 4.65 -11.81 13.41
CA ASP A 72 4.28 -10.65 14.22
C ASP A 72 5.46 -9.69 14.43
N TYR A 73 6.66 -10.24 14.68
CA TYR A 73 7.88 -9.46 14.85
C TYR A 73 8.20 -8.62 13.61
N VAL A 74 8.18 -9.21 12.41
CA VAL A 74 8.51 -8.47 11.18
C VAL A 74 7.43 -7.43 10.87
N GLN A 75 6.15 -7.77 11.03
CA GLN A 75 5.05 -6.83 10.83
C GLN A 75 5.10 -5.62 11.76
N ASP A 76 5.62 -5.78 12.98
CA ASP A 76 5.74 -4.68 13.96
C ASP A 76 7.02 -3.85 13.81
N HIS A 77 8.07 -4.37 13.17
CA HIS A 77 9.40 -3.74 13.17
C HIS A 77 9.91 -3.38 11.76
N LEU A 78 9.31 -3.88 10.68
CA LEU A 78 9.75 -3.61 9.31
C LEU A 78 8.63 -2.97 8.49
N ALA A 79 8.70 -1.65 8.29
CA ALA A 79 7.64 -0.89 7.60
C ALA A 79 7.24 -1.45 6.22
N PRO A 80 8.17 -1.88 5.33
CA PRO A 80 7.80 -2.50 4.06
C PRO A 80 6.94 -3.76 4.15
N SER A 81 7.04 -4.50 5.25
CA SER A 81 6.26 -5.73 5.44
C SER A 81 4.75 -5.48 5.53
N GLY A 82 4.34 -4.26 5.92
CA GLY A 82 2.94 -3.86 6.01
C GLY A 82 2.25 -3.70 4.66
N TYR A 83 2.98 -3.77 3.53
CA TYR A 83 2.42 -3.68 2.18
C TYR A 83 3.07 -4.65 1.19
N LEU A 84 3.80 -5.65 1.69
CA LEU A 84 4.21 -6.81 0.90
C LEU A 84 3.00 -7.72 0.71
N LYS A 85 2.59 -7.90 -0.54
CA LYS A 85 1.47 -8.74 -0.94
C LYS A 85 2.03 -9.77 -1.91
N PHE A 86 2.09 -11.05 -1.54
CA PHE A 86 2.58 -12.08 -2.45
C PHE A 86 1.39 -12.74 -3.14
N PRO A 87 1.26 -12.66 -4.49
CA PRO A 87 0.12 -13.26 -5.20
C PRO A 87 -0.03 -14.77 -4.94
N ASN A 88 1.07 -15.48 -4.71
CA ASN A 88 1.07 -16.91 -4.40
C ASN A 88 0.80 -17.25 -2.93
N ASP A 89 0.57 -16.26 -2.05
CA ASP A 89 0.32 -16.46 -0.62
C ASP A 89 -0.72 -15.45 -0.07
N ILE A 90 -1.77 -15.19 -0.86
CA ILE A 90 -2.86 -14.26 -0.51
C ILE A 90 -3.57 -14.64 0.80
N PRO A 91 -3.83 -15.93 1.12
CA PRO A 91 -4.42 -16.28 2.41
C PRO A 91 -3.59 -15.80 3.61
N LYS A 92 -2.26 -16.02 3.60
CA LYS A 92 -1.37 -15.57 4.68
C LYS A 92 -1.27 -14.05 4.72
N TYR A 93 -1.24 -13.40 3.55
CA TYR A 93 -1.30 -11.94 3.44
C TYR A 93 -2.55 -11.36 4.13
N LEU A 94 -3.74 -11.88 3.81
CA LEU A 94 -5.00 -11.40 4.39
C LEU A 94 -5.07 -11.70 5.90
N GLU A 95 -4.54 -12.84 6.35
CA GLU A 95 -4.57 -13.22 7.77
C GLU A 95 -3.61 -12.39 8.62
N LYS A 96 -2.38 -12.14 8.13
CA LYS A 96 -1.26 -11.69 8.97
C LYS A 96 -0.73 -10.29 8.64
N CYS A 97 -0.96 -9.77 7.43
CA CYS A 97 -0.47 -8.43 7.10
C CYS A 97 -1.25 -7.37 7.89
N LYS A 98 -0.56 -6.60 8.73
CA LYS A 98 -1.20 -5.73 9.74
C LYS A 98 -1.74 -4.42 9.18
N PHE A 99 -1.30 -4.01 7.98
CA PHE A 99 -1.55 -2.67 7.47
C PHE A 99 -2.34 -2.64 6.15
N LEU A 100 -1.79 -3.15 5.05
CA LEU A 100 -2.41 -2.98 3.73
C LEU A 100 -3.81 -3.62 3.59
N PRO A 101 -4.11 -4.85 4.08
CA PRO A 101 -5.47 -5.40 3.99
C PRO A 101 -6.52 -4.55 4.71
N LYS A 102 -6.11 -3.88 5.80
CA LYS A 102 -6.96 -2.95 6.53
C LYS A 102 -7.16 -1.66 5.74
N LEU A 103 -6.08 -1.08 5.23
CA LEU A 103 -6.12 0.15 4.43
C LEU A 103 -6.90 -0.03 3.11
N ASN A 104 -6.89 -1.22 2.52
CA ASN A 104 -7.63 -1.51 1.29
C ASN A 104 -9.06 -2.05 1.54
N ASN A 105 -9.50 -2.17 2.80
CA ASN A 105 -10.80 -2.78 3.13
C ASN A 105 -10.97 -4.21 2.54
N GLU A 106 -9.89 -4.99 2.50
CA GLU A 106 -9.86 -6.33 1.88
C GLU A 106 -10.50 -7.41 2.76
N LEU A 107 -10.60 -7.19 4.08
CA LEU A 107 -11.12 -8.16 5.04
C LEU A 107 -12.64 -7.99 5.22
N PRO A 108 -13.50 -8.91 4.70
CA PRO A 108 -14.95 -8.71 4.66
C PRO A 108 -15.58 -8.36 6.01
N ASP A 109 -15.18 -9.07 7.08
CA ASP A 109 -15.74 -8.89 8.43
C ASP A 109 -15.18 -7.66 9.16
N LYS A 110 -14.20 -6.96 8.58
CA LYS A 110 -13.54 -5.79 9.18
C LYS A 110 -13.62 -4.54 8.30
N ARG A 111 -14.41 -4.58 7.22
CA ARG A 111 -14.61 -3.44 6.33
C ARG A 111 -15.18 -2.26 7.10
N ASN A 112 -14.60 -1.08 6.88
CA ASN A 112 -15.07 0.16 7.47
C ASN A 112 -15.57 1.11 6.38
N SER A 113 -16.85 1.48 6.43
CA SER A 113 -17.47 2.41 5.46
C SER A 113 -16.88 3.81 5.56
N THR A 114 -16.41 4.23 6.74
CA THR A 114 -15.84 5.57 6.91
C THR A 114 -14.55 5.73 6.10
N TYR A 115 -13.78 4.67 5.87
CA TYR A 115 -12.58 4.74 5.04
C TYR A 115 -12.93 5.12 3.60
N LYS A 116 -14.00 4.52 3.07
CA LYS A 116 -14.53 4.86 1.74
C LYS A 116 -15.05 6.30 1.70
N GLU A 117 -15.81 6.71 2.71
CA GLU A 117 -16.36 8.07 2.80
C GLU A 117 -15.24 9.12 2.84
N CYS A 118 -14.23 8.92 3.69
CA CYS A 118 -13.09 9.81 3.79
C CYS A 118 -12.26 9.83 2.50
N PHE A 119 -11.95 8.67 1.91
CA PHE A 119 -11.19 8.65 0.64
C PHE A 119 -11.95 9.28 -0.52
N SER A 120 -13.29 9.10 -0.57
CA SER A 120 -14.16 9.71 -1.58
C SER A 120 -14.40 11.20 -1.35
N SER A 121 -14.03 11.74 -0.18
CA SER A 121 -14.17 13.17 0.14
C SER A 121 -13.05 14.03 -0.47
N LEU A 122 -11.98 13.40 -0.98
CA LEU A 122 -10.92 14.09 -1.71
C LEU A 122 -11.51 14.84 -2.92
N GLN A 123 -11.13 16.11 -3.07
CA GLN A 123 -11.47 16.92 -4.24
C GLN A 123 -10.72 16.41 -5.47
N ASN A 124 -9.43 16.08 -5.31
CA ASN A 124 -8.63 15.48 -6.36
C ASN A 124 -7.75 14.35 -5.81
N LEU A 125 -7.77 13.23 -6.54
CA LEU A 125 -6.81 12.14 -6.39
C LEU A 125 -5.94 12.12 -7.65
N VAL A 126 -4.66 12.46 -7.51
CA VAL A 126 -3.69 12.44 -8.61
C VAL A 126 -2.76 11.25 -8.41
N LEU A 127 -2.80 10.28 -9.32
CA LEU A 127 -1.96 9.09 -9.27
C LEU A 127 -0.91 9.13 -10.37
N ILE A 128 0.37 9.21 -10.01
CA ILE A 128 1.49 9.26 -10.94
C ILE A 128 2.23 7.92 -10.87
N MET A 129 2.26 7.22 -12.00
CA MET A 129 3.07 6.03 -12.21
C MET A 129 4.30 6.39 -13.05
N PHE A 130 5.48 5.92 -12.65
CA PHE A 130 6.69 6.09 -13.44
C PHE A 130 6.80 4.97 -14.48
N LYS A 131 6.92 5.36 -15.76
CA LYS A 131 6.92 4.41 -16.89
C LYS A 131 7.97 3.30 -16.74
N ASP A 132 9.17 3.66 -16.29
CA ASP A 132 10.33 2.79 -16.19
C ASP A 132 10.65 2.38 -14.74
N ASP A 133 9.65 2.42 -13.84
CA ASP A 133 9.80 1.96 -12.46
C ASP A 133 10.19 0.48 -12.41
N LYS A 134 11.24 0.17 -11.65
CA LYS A 134 11.74 -1.19 -11.39
C LYS A 134 11.74 -1.55 -9.90
N VAL A 135 11.29 -0.63 -9.05
CA VAL A 135 11.21 -0.79 -7.59
C VAL A 135 9.85 -1.34 -7.20
N LEU A 136 8.78 -0.77 -7.78
CA LEU A 136 7.43 -1.28 -7.61
C LEU A 136 7.20 -2.45 -8.55
N ILE A 137 6.84 -3.61 -7.99
CA ILE A 137 6.52 -4.81 -8.78
C ILE A 137 5.13 -5.29 -8.37
N PRO A 138 4.10 -5.17 -9.22
CA PRO A 138 4.10 -4.48 -10.51
C PRO A 138 4.09 -2.95 -10.32
N LYS A 139 4.55 -2.18 -11.32
CA LYS A 139 4.56 -0.69 -11.26
C LYS A 139 3.15 -0.11 -11.28
N GLU A 140 2.20 -0.84 -11.87
CA GLU A 140 0.79 -0.50 -11.97
C GLU A 140 0.08 -0.41 -10.62
N THR A 141 0.70 -0.89 -9.54
CA THR A 141 0.25 -0.63 -8.16
C THR A 141 0.13 0.87 -7.88
N ALA A 142 0.90 1.72 -8.57
CA ALA A 142 0.75 3.19 -8.56
C ALA A 142 -0.65 3.67 -8.97
N TRP A 143 -1.36 2.87 -9.76
CA TRP A 143 -2.73 3.08 -10.21
C TRP A 143 -3.70 2.01 -9.66
N PHE A 144 -3.38 1.42 -8.50
CA PHE A 144 -4.15 0.33 -7.88
C PHE A 144 -4.25 -0.96 -8.72
N GLY A 145 -3.49 -1.09 -9.82
CA GLY A 145 -3.39 -2.33 -10.58
C GLY A 145 -2.52 -3.36 -9.88
N TYR A 146 -2.83 -4.65 -10.07
CA TYR A 146 -2.13 -5.72 -9.37
C TYR A 146 -2.22 -7.07 -10.09
N TYR A 147 -1.55 -8.10 -9.59
CA TYR A 147 -1.65 -9.46 -10.11
C TYR A 147 -2.90 -10.20 -9.60
N PRO A 148 -3.44 -11.17 -10.36
CA PRO A 148 -4.46 -12.09 -9.86
C PRO A 148 -3.89 -13.03 -8.78
N ASP A 149 -4.77 -13.53 -7.92
CA ASP A 149 -4.43 -14.53 -6.92
C ASP A 149 -3.78 -15.77 -7.56
N GLY A 150 -2.66 -16.20 -6.99
CA GLY A 150 -1.87 -17.35 -7.42
C GLY A 150 -0.91 -17.09 -8.59
N ALA A 151 -0.93 -15.92 -9.22
CA ALA A 151 -0.14 -15.65 -10.43
C ALA A 151 0.63 -14.32 -10.36
N PHE A 152 1.72 -14.21 -11.12
CA PHE A 152 2.50 -12.97 -11.29
C PHE A 152 2.32 -12.37 -12.69
N SER A 153 1.28 -12.79 -13.40
CA SER A 153 0.87 -12.26 -14.70
C SER A 153 -0.53 -12.76 -15.08
N PRO A 154 -1.30 -12.02 -15.90
CA PRO A 154 -1.03 -10.64 -16.31
C PRO A 154 -1.27 -9.66 -15.15
N VAL A 155 -0.87 -8.39 -15.32
CA VAL A 155 -1.30 -7.32 -14.41
C VAL A 155 -2.74 -6.93 -14.76
N LEU A 156 -3.61 -6.90 -13.76
CA LEU A 156 -5.01 -6.53 -13.87
C LEU A 156 -5.24 -5.07 -13.42
N PRO A 157 -6.14 -4.35 -14.10
CA PRO A 157 -6.58 -3.03 -13.64
C PRO A 157 -7.47 -3.17 -12.39
N PRO A 158 -7.61 -2.11 -11.57
CA PRO A 158 -8.33 -2.17 -10.29
C PRO A 158 -9.79 -2.62 -10.38
N GLN A 159 -10.45 -2.44 -11.53
CA GLN A 159 -11.84 -2.88 -11.73
C GLN A 159 -12.00 -4.39 -11.92
N LYS A 160 -10.89 -5.12 -12.07
CA LYS A 160 -10.85 -6.58 -12.28
C LYS A 160 -10.17 -7.34 -11.14
N LEU A 161 -9.80 -6.63 -10.07
CA LEU A 161 -9.22 -7.18 -8.84
C LEU A 161 -10.31 -7.51 -7.83
#